data_AF-A0A5C3P578-F1
#
_entry.id   AF-A0A5C3P578-F1
#
_cell.length_a   1.000
_cell.length_b   1.000
_cell.length_c   1.000
_cell.angle_alpha   90.00
_cell.angle_beta   90.00
_cell.angle_gamma   90.00
#
_symmetry.space_group_name_H-M   'P 1'
#
loop_
_entity.id
_entity.type
_entity.pdbx_description
1 polymer ?
#
loop_
_entity_poly.entity_id
_entity_poly.type
_entity_poly.pdbx_seq_one_letter_code
_entity_poly.pdbx_strand_id
1 'polypeptide(L)' 'KPQNLDSFLFPSLYHLSALQRNGLQIWDAAQQRQFRSDLWLYTATADSPAMAYLNGLVGHNGRQGCRLYCG' A
#
# COMPACT_ATOMS: atom_id res chain seq x y z
N LYS A 1 -8.99 -6.62 -12.32
CA LYS A 1 -8.93 -6.23 -10.89
C LYS A 1 -9.32 -7.44 -10.07
N PRO A 2 -8.56 -7.85 -9.04
CA PRO A 2 -8.94 -8.98 -8.19
C PRO A 2 -10.33 -8.73 -7.59
N GLN A 3 -11.11 -9.80 -7.45
CA GLN A 3 -12.50 -9.72 -7.01
C GLN A 3 -12.60 -9.24 -5.56
N ASN A 4 -11.69 -9.72 -4.71
CA ASN A 4 -11.44 -9.18 -3.39
C ASN A 4 -10.10 -8.44 -3.43
N LEU A 5 -10.13 -7.12 -3.35
CA LEU A 5 -8.91 -6.30 -3.37
C LEU A 5 -8.21 -6.30 -1.99
N ASP A 6 -8.99 -6.43 -0.92
CA ASP A 6 -8.50 -6.45 0.46
C ASP A 6 -7.64 -7.68 0.74
N SER A 7 -7.95 -8.81 0.10
CA SER A 7 -7.12 -10.02 0.18
C SER A 7 -5.72 -9.83 -0.39
N PHE A 8 -5.47 -8.76 -1.16
CA PHE A 8 -4.14 -8.38 -1.63
C PHE A 8 -3.57 -7.23 -0.79
N LEU A 9 -4.36 -6.18 -0.53
CA LEU A 9 -3.88 -5.00 0.19
C LEU A 9 -3.44 -5.32 1.63
N PHE A 10 -4.23 -6.06 2.40
CA PHE A 10 -3.90 -6.31 3.80
C PHE A 10 -2.61 -7.13 3.98
N PRO A 11 -2.41 -8.25 3.27
CA PRO A 11 -1.13 -8.97 3.34
C PRO A 11 0.04 -8.11 2.86
N SER A 12 -0.12 -7.36 1.76
CA SER A 12 0.94 -6.50 1.24
C SER A 12 1.36 -5.42 2.23
N LEU A 13 0.40 -4.72 2.84
CA LEU A 13 0.66 -3.69 3.85
C LEU A 13 1.24 -4.29 5.14
N TYR A 14 0.81 -5.50 5.52
CA TYR A 14 1.40 -6.22 6.64
C TYR A 14 2.88 -6.51 6.41
N HIS A 15 3.24 -7.08 5.25
CA HIS A 15 4.63 -7.34 4.89
C HIS A 15 5.46 -6.05 4.78
N LEU A 16 4.90 -5.00 4.19
CA LEU A 16 5.55 -3.69 4.13
C LEU A 16 5.83 -3.16 5.54
N SER A 17 4.88 -3.26 6.46
CA SER A 17 5.07 -2.83 7.85
C SER A 17 6.17 -3.63 8.58
N ALA A 18 6.27 -4.94 8.29
CA ALA A 18 7.32 -5.80 8.83
C ALA A 18 8.70 -5.39 8.29
N LEU A 19 8.80 -5.08 6.99
CA LEU A 19 10.03 -4.58 6.38
C LEU A 19 10.40 -3.19 6.87
N GLN A 20 9.43 -2.32 7.16
CA GLN A 20 9.69 -1.00 7.75
C GLN A 20 10.26 -1.10 9.16
N ARG A 21 9.83 -2.08 9.96
CA ARG A 21 10.33 -2.29 11.32
C ARG A 21 11.70 -2.96 11.33
N ASN A 22 11.86 -4.01 10.53
CA ASN A 22 13.04 -4.87 10.58
C ASN A 22 14.13 -4.49 9.57
N GLY A 23 13.79 -3.72 8.53
CA GLY A 23 14.64 -3.42 7.39
C GLY A 23 14.57 -4.51 6.31
N LEU A 24 14.79 -4.13 5.06
CA LEU A 24 14.97 -5.07 3.95
C LEU A 24 16.46 -5.27 3.69
N GLN A 25 16.96 -6.50 3.88
CA GLN A 25 18.34 -6.83 3.57
C GLN A 25 18.49 -7.14 2.08
N ILE A 26 19.36 -6.41 1.40
CA ILE A 26 19.62 -6.55 -0.05
C ILE A 26 21.09 -6.91 -0.25
N TRP A 27 21.36 -7.84 -1.17
CA TRP A 27 22.71 -8.14 -1.65
C TRP A 27 23.02 -7.28 -2.87
N ASP A 28 24.08 -6.48 -2.76
CA ASP A 28 24.66 -5.75 -3.88
C ASP A 28 25.81 -6.58 -4.47
N ALA A 29 25.59 -7.17 -5.64
CA ALA A 29 26.60 -7.95 -6.34
C ALA A 29 27.71 -7.09 -6.96
N ALA A 30 27.48 -5.81 -7.26
CA ALA A 30 28.50 -4.93 -7.80
C ALA A 30 29.53 -4.54 -6.73
N GLN A 31 29.05 -4.33 -5.50
CA GLN A 31 29.88 -3.94 -4.36
C GLN A 31 30.23 -5.12 -3.43
N GLN A 32 29.76 -6.33 -3.76
CA GLN A 32 29.95 -7.55 -2.97
C GLN A 32 29.61 -7.37 -1.48
N ARG A 33 28.49 -6.68 -1.21
CA ARG A 33 28.08 -6.38 0.17
C ARG A 33 26.59 -6.52 0.39
N GLN A 34 26.22 -6.81 1.62
CA GLN A 34 24.86 -6.73 2.10
C GLN A 34 24.59 -5.32 2.66
N PHE A 35 23.48 -4.70 2.27
CA PHE A 35 23.02 -3.44 2.87
C PHE A 35 21.54 -3.48 3.23
N ARG A 36 21.18 -2.78 4.31
CA ARG A 36 19.79 -2.61 4.74
C ARG A 36 19.17 -1.44 3.99
N SER A 37 18.00 -1.66 3.42
CA SER A 37 17.15 -0.63 2.83
C SER A 37 15.89 -0.46 3.67
N ASP A 38 15.52 0.78 3.96
CA ASP A 38 14.25 1.10 4.60
C ASP A 38 13.21 1.41 3.53
N LEU A 39 12.07 0.71 3.57
CA LEU A 39 11.00 0.83 2.59
C LEU A 39 10.04 1.98 2.94
N TRP A 40 9.71 2.81 1.95
CA TRP A 40 8.79 3.93 2.11
C TRP A 40 7.58 3.77 1.21
N LEU A 41 6.38 3.92 1.78
CA LEU A 41 5.14 3.95 1.01
C LEU A 41 4.79 5.40 0.67
N TYR A 42 5.27 5.87 -0.47
CA TYR A 42 4.99 7.22 -0.96
C TYR A 42 3.58 7.32 -1.55
N THR A 43 2.95 8.49 -1.43
CA THR A 43 1.66 8.85 -2.08
C THR A 43 0.44 8.04 -1.66
N ALA A 44 0.50 7.22 -0.60
CA ALA A 44 -0.68 6.54 -0.06
C ALA A 44 -1.81 7.50 0.34
N THR A 45 -1.48 8.76 0.63
CA THR A 45 -2.42 9.84 0.99
C THR A 45 -2.65 10.84 -0.14
N ALA A 46 -2.18 10.57 -1.37
CA ALA A 46 -2.46 11.43 -2.50
C ALA A 46 -3.94 11.36 -2.89
N ASP A 47 -4.54 12.51 -3.22
CA ASP A 47 -5.92 12.61 -3.69
C ASP A 47 -6.04 12.04 -5.11
N SER A 48 -6.09 10.71 -5.17
CA SER A 48 -6.15 9.93 -6.39
C SER A 48 -7.30 8.91 -6.28
N PRO A 49 -7.81 8.40 -7.41
CA PRO A 49 -8.83 7.36 -7.39
C PRO A 49 -8.43 6.10 -6.59
N ALA A 50 -7.12 5.89 -6.39
CA ALA A 50 -6.60 4.78 -5.59
C ALA A 50 -6.82 4.94 -4.08
N MET A 51 -7.00 6.17 -3.57
CA MET A 51 -7.24 6.41 -2.15
C MET A 51 -8.49 5.70 -1.64
N ALA A 52 -9.55 5.67 -2.45
CA ALA A 52 -10.78 4.92 -2.19
C ALA A 52 -10.53 3.44 -1.89
N TYR A 53 -9.53 2.83 -2.54
CA TYR A 53 -9.13 1.45 -2.30
C TYR A 53 -8.36 1.26 -1.00
N LEU A 54 -7.64 2.29 -0.53
CA LEU A 54 -6.86 2.23 0.71
C LEU A 54 -7.69 2.51 1.97
N ASN A 55 -8.62 3.47 1.91
CA ASN A 55 -9.42 3.88 3.07
C ASN A 55 -10.82 3.22 3.13
N GLY A 56 -11.20 2.52 2.05
CA GLY A 56 -12.50 1.88 1.88
C GLY A 56 -13.65 2.86 1.62
N LEU A 57 -13.35 4.13 1.32
CA LEU A 57 -14.35 5.13 0.96
C LEU A 57 -14.73 5.00 -0.52
N VAL A 58 -15.86 5.60 -0.89
CA VAL A 58 -16.23 5.77 -2.30
C VAL A 58 -15.31 6.77 -3.01
N GLY A 59 -15.06 6.53 -4.31
CA GLY A 59 -14.26 7.42 -5.16
C GLY A 59 -15.00 8.72 -5.53
N HIS A 60 -14.48 9.47 -6.51
CA HIS A 60 -15.04 10.79 -6.89
C HIS A 60 -16.52 10.79 -7.32
N ASN A 61 -17.08 9.63 -7.67
CA ASN A 61 -18.50 9.47 -8.00
C ASN A 61 -19.41 9.35 -6.75
N GLY A 62 -18.82 9.26 -5.56
CA GLY A 62 -19.54 9.18 -4.30
C GLY A 62 -20.08 10.52 -3.87
N ARG A 63 -21.36 10.55 -3.44
CA ARG A 63 -22.01 11.77 -2.96
C ARG A 63 -21.45 12.26 -1.61
N GLN A 64 -20.92 11.34 -0.80
CA GLN A 64 -20.30 11.61 0.51
C GLN A 64 -19.10 10.68 0.68
N GLY A 65 -18.17 10.99 1.59
CA GLY A 65 -17.04 10.12 1.97
C GLY A 65 -17.48 8.87 2.74
N CYS A 66 -18.59 8.24 2.35
CA CYS A 66 -19.14 7.05 2.96
C CYS A 66 -18.38 5.80 2.49
N ARG A 67 -18.33 4.76 3.32
CA ARG A 67 -17.88 3.41 2.91
C ARG A 67 -18.96 2.62 2.15
N LEU A 68 -20.16 3.19 2.06
CA LEU A 68 -21.31 2.59 1.42
C LEU A 68 -21.42 3.16 0.00
N TYR A 69 -21.48 2.27 -1.00
CA TYR A 69 -21.81 2.65 -2.37
C TYR A 69 -23.12 3.44 -2.35
N CYS A 70 -23.13 4.61 -3.00
CA CYS A 70 -24.39 5.28 -3.32
C CYS A 70 -25.12 4.35 -4.29
N GLY A 71 -26.29 3.85 -3.88
CA GLY A 71 -27.09 2.89 -4.64
C GLY A 71 -27.35 3.34 -6.08
#